data_AF-A0A7J3ZIB5-F1
#
_entry.id   AF-A0A7J3ZIB5-F1
#
_cell.length_a   1.000
_cell.length_b   1.000
_cell.length_c   1.000
_cell.angle_alpha   90.00
_cell.angle_beta   90.00
_cell.angle_gamma   90.00
#
_symmetry.space_group_name_H-M   'P 1'
#
loop_
_entity.id
_entity.type
_entity.pdbx_description
1 polymer ?
#
loop_
_entity_poly.entity_id
_entity_poly.type
_entity_poly.pdbx_seq_one_letter_code
_entity_poly.pdbx_strand_id
1 'polypeptide(L)'
;MSVKIRILGSGREVGRGAIAVEYNGRAVLLDYGVNFDESDNPVMPLHIMPNMLEAVVLTHTHLDHIGGAPMLYTSVAPQALATKFTQEAARLLLEDFLKLSGYYLDFEISEVERLLSSVRKVKPGSAIELENFTLEFYSAGHIPGSLSVGVVLPHVRILYTSDVNTVDSKLVKGASFSGVKADVLIMESTYGDSDHPQREKVERRFVETVREVLDEGGTVLVPVFSVGRGQEILCVLIENNIYPVSVDGMVREATDIMLQNREFLRRPELLEKARKEYVFLRGWQDRRKAWRQPGVIVASAGMLKGGPSRYYLRKISGSERNALLLVSFQAPNTPGRSILETGMFNNYREPIKARVEWFDFSSHAGASGLLKIAKELSGLEKVILVHGELKAQESLARRIEETLGVEVLIPKNGEVLECC
;
A
#
# COMPACT_ATOMS: atom_id res chain seq x y z
N MET A 1 17.95 -30.52 -3.37
CA MET A 1 18.60 -29.25 -3.03
C MET A 1 17.65 -28.51 -2.11
N SER A 2 18.15 -27.86 -1.05
CA SER A 2 17.30 -27.17 -0.06
C SER A 2 16.70 -25.89 -0.66
N VAL A 3 15.44 -25.61 -0.34
CA VAL A 3 14.82 -24.31 -0.66
C VAL A 3 15.25 -23.28 0.38
N LYS A 4 15.60 -22.07 -0.03
CA LYS A 4 16.00 -21.00 0.89
C LYS A 4 15.11 -19.78 0.74
N ILE A 5 14.70 -19.19 1.86
CA ILE A 5 13.97 -17.92 1.90
C ILE A 5 14.89 -16.90 2.52
N ARG A 6 15.29 -15.88 1.76
CA ARG A 6 16.14 -14.79 2.23
C ARG A 6 15.33 -13.52 2.40
N ILE A 7 15.41 -12.93 3.58
CA ILE A 7 14.73 -11.67 3.91
C ILE A 7 15.68 -10.52 3.58
N LEU A 8 15.49 -9.89 2.42
CA LEU A 8 16.33 -8.77 1.98
C LEU A 8 15.83 -7.43 2.55
N GLY A 9 14.55 -7.35 2.90
CA GLY A 9 13.92 -6.20 3.55
C GLY A 9 12.58 -6.56 4.20
N SER A 10 12.02 -5.65 5.01
CA SER A 10 10.81 -5.87 5.82
C SER A 10 10.91 -6.92 6.94
N GLY A 11 12.12 -7.36 7.29
CA GLY A 11 12.36 -8.16 8.50
C GLY A 11 12.36 -7.27 9.74
N ARG A 12 11.33 -7.38 10.58
CA ARG A 12 11.09 -6.57 11.81
C ARG A 12 10.94 -5.06 11.58
N GLU A 13 10.46 -4.69 10.41
CA GLU A 13 10.17 -3.30 10.03
C GLU A 13 9.02 -3.25 9.02
N VAL A 14 8.44 -2.06 8.84
CA VAL A 14 7.55 -1.72 7.72
C VAL A 14 8.38 -0.95 6.69
N GLY A 15 8.25 -1.30 5.41
CA GLY A 15 9.02 -0.67 4.33
C GLY A 15 10.08 -1.59 3.69
N ARG A 16 10.54 -1.18 2.50
CA ARG A 16 11.56 -1.88 1.68
C ARG A 16 11.36 -3.39 1.52
N GLY A 17 10.12 -3.83 1.33
CA GLY A 17 9.75 -5.23 1.10
C GLY A 17 10.57 -5.87 0.00
N ALA A 18 11.26 -6.96 0.36
CA ALA A 18 12.04 -7.76 -0.58
C ALA A 18 12.30 -9.14 0.03
N ILE A 19 11.71 -10.17 -0.58
CA ILE A 19 11.87 -11.56 -0.15
C ILE A 19 12.31 -12.40 -1.35
N ALA A 20 13.46 -13.06 -1.23
CA ALA A 20 13.95 -13.96 -2.27
C ALA A 20 13.70 -15.42 -1.90
N VAL A 21 13.05 -16.17 -2.80
CA VAL A 21 12.90 -17.62 -2.71
C VAL A 21 13.90 -18.26 -3.67
N GLU A 22 14.88 -18.96 -3.13
CA GLU A 22 16.02 -19.53 -3.87
C GLU A 22 15.91 -21.05 -3.97
N TYR A 23 16.14 -21.58 -5.17
CA TYR A 23 16.16 -23.01 -5.46
C TYR A 23 17.07 -23.28 -6.67
N ASN A 24 17.87 -24.34 -6.63
CA ASN A 24 18.81 -24.72 -7.71
C ASN A 24 19.75 -23.59 -8.21
N GLY A 25 20.18 -22.69 -7.32
CA GLY A 25 21.07 -21.57 -7.68
C GLY A 25 20.37 -20.43 -8.44
N ARG A 26 19.03 -20.49 -8.57
CA ARG A 26 18.16 -19.47 -9.14
C ARG A 26 17.22 -18.94 -8.07
N ALA A 27 16.55 -17.83 -8.33
CA ALA A 27 15.59 -17.25 -7.39
C ALA A 27 14.40 -16.58 -8.08
N VAL A 28 13.28 -16.53 -7.36
CA VAL A 28 12.18 -15.59 -7.60
C VAL A 28 12.24 -14.54 -6.50
N LEU A 29 12.20 -13.27 -6.91
CA LEU A 29 12.16 -12.14 -5.99
C LEU A 29 10.71 -11.63 -5.86
N LEU A 30 10.24 -11.56 -4.63
CA LEU A 30 8.92 -11.07 -4.25
C LEU A 30 9.08 -9.67 -3.69
N ASP A 31 8.68 -8.67 -4.48
CA ASP A 31 8.88 -7.24 -4.25
C ASP A 31 10.37 -6.81 -4.14
N TYR A 32 10.61 -5.52 -4.38
CA TYR A 32 11.88 -4.87 -4.11
C TYR A 32 11.63 -3.36 -3.87
N GLY A 33 11.26 -3.04 -2.64
CA GLY A 33 10.75 -1.72 -2.26
C GLY A 33 11.79 -0.70 -1.85
N VAL A 34 11.34 0.34 -1.15
CA VAL A 34 12.19 1.34 -0.48
C VAL A 34 11.61 1.71 0.89
N ASN A 35 12.47 2.08 1.84
CA ASN A 35 12.09 2.69 3.10
C ASN A 35 12.78 4.06 3.23
N PHE A 36 12.51 4.82 4.28
CA PHE A 36 13.12 6.13 4.49
C PHE A 36 13.73 6.21 5.89
N ASP A 37 14.93 6.77 5.99
CA ASP A 37 15.58 7.04 7.28
C ASP A 37 14.98 8.28 7.98
N GLU A 38 15.51 8.63 9.15
CA GLU A 38 15.04 9.80 9.92
C GLU A 38 15.25 11.14 9.19
N SER A 39 16.17 11.19 8.22
CA SER A 39 16.44 12.35 7.37
C SER A 39 15.66 12.31 6.05
N ASP A 40 14.73 11.38 5.90
CA ASP A 40 13.93 11.14 4.69
C ASP A 40 14.77 10.70 3.48
N ASN A 41 15.97 10.15 3.71
CA ASN A 41 16.76 9.54 2.64
C ASN A 41 16.25 8.13 2.33
N PRO A 42 16.19 7.75 1.05
CA PRO A 42 15.75 6.41 0.67
C PRO A 42 16.75 5.35 1.11
N VAL A 43 16.23 4.27 1.70
CA VAL A 43 16.96 3.10 2.17
C VAL A 43 16.45 1.88 1.40
N MET A 44 17.34 1.29 0.60
CA MET A 44 17.00 0.16 -0.26
C MET A 44 17.08 -1.18 0.51
N PRO A 45 16.50 -2.26 -0.04
CA PRO A 45 16.68 -3.61 0.48
C PRO A 45 18.13 -4.08 0.29
N LEU A 46 18.50 -5.16 0.98
CA LEU A 46 19.78 -5.82 0.80
C LEU A 46 19.95 -6.33 -0.63
N HIS A 47 21.18 -6.25 -1.13
CA HIS A 47 21.50 -6.57 -2.52
C HIS A 47 21.25 -8.05 -2.85
N ILE A 48 20.69 -8.27 -4.04
CA ILE A 48 20.63 -9.56 -4.72
C ILE A 48 21.11 -9.39 -6.15
N MET A 49 21.87 -10.36 -6.65
CA MET A 49 22.40 -10.31 -8.01
C MET A 49 21.24 -10.46 -9.01
N PRO A 50 21.02 -9.52 -9.95
CA PRO A 50 19.89 -9.64 -10.87
C PRO A 50 19.96 -10.86 -11.81
N ASN A 51 21.16 -11.40 -12.07
CA ASN A 51 21.36 -12.54 -12.97
C ASN A 51 20.90 -13.89 -12.39
N MET A 52 20.75 -14.03 -11.07
CA MET A 52 20.18 -15.23 -10.44
C MET A 52 18.65 -15.24 -10.49
N LEU A 53 18.02 -14.11 -10.82
CA LEU A 53 16.57 -13.98 -10.84
C LEU A 53 15.98 -14.61 -12.11
N GLU A 54 15.07 -15.57 -11.94
CA GLU A 54 14.18 -16.01 -13.01
C GLU A 54 13.03 -15.04 -13.22
N ALA A 55 12.51 -14.47 -12.13
CA ALA A 55 11.48 -13.45 -12.18
C ALA A 55 11.53 -12.52 -10.97
N VAL A 56 10.99 -11.32 -11.16
CA VAL A 56 10.67 -10.35 -10.10
C VAL A 56 9.16 -10.14 -10.11
N VAL A 57 8.49 -10.36 -8.98
CA VAL A 57 7.06 -10.10 -8.85
C VAL A 57 6.86 -8.74 -8.18
N LEU A 58 6.16 -7.84 -8.86
CA LEU A 58 5.69 -6.58 -8.28
C LEU A 58 4.26 -6.80 -7.80
N THR A 59 4.07 -7.01 -6.49
CA THR A 59 2.76 -7.41 -5.95
C THR A 59 1.74 -6.29 -6.06
N HIS A 60 2.14 -5.06 -5.80
CA HIS A 60 1.30 -3.87 -5.94
C HIS A 60 2.17 -2.61 -6.08
N THR A 61 1.56 -1.42 -6.12
CA THR A 61 2.23 -0.21 -6.62
C THR A 61 2.97 0.61 -5.57
N HIS A 62 2.79 0.33 -4.27
CA HIS A 62 3.39 1.18 -3.24
C HIS A 62 4.92 1.08 -3.24
N LEU A 63 5.58 2.19 -2.92
CA LEU A 63 7.03 2.33 -3.06
C LEU A 63 7.79 1.41 -2.10
N ASP A 64 7.24 1.10 -0.95
CA ASP A 64 7.73 0.07 -0.03
C ASP A 64 7.71 -1.35 -0.60
N HIS A 65 7.13 -1.57 -1.79
CA HIS A 65 7.17 -2.84 -2.50
C HIS A 65 7.86 -2.76 -3.87
N ILE A 66 7.88 -1.59 -4.53
CA ILE A 66 8.47 -1.47 -5.88
C ILE A 66 9.56 -0.40 -6.04
N GLY A 67 9.78 0.43 -5.02
CA GLY A 67 10.59 1.64 -5.13
C GLY A 67 12.06 1.40 -5.46
N GLY A 68 12.62 0.26 -5.07
CA GLY A 68 13.99 -0.14 -5.42
C GLY A 68 14.07 -0.98 -6.69
N ALA A 69 12.95 -1.52 -7.19
CA ALA A 69 12.94 -2.49 -8.28
C ALA A 69 13.69 -2.04 -9.54
N PRO A 70 13.67 -0.76 -9.95
CA PRO A 70 14.46 -0.29 -11.10
C PRO A 70 15.98 -0.58 -10.98
N MET A 71 16.55 -0.63 -9.76
CA MET A 71 17.98 -0.94 -9.55
C MET A 71 18.38 -2.33 -10.06
N LEU A 72 17.41 -3.24 -10.23
CA LEU A 72 17.66 -4.57 -10.78
C LEU A 72 17.87 -4.55 -12.30
N TYR A 73 17.59 -3.41 -12.96
CA TYR A 73 17.51 -3.26 -14.42
C TYR A 73 18.68 -2.46 -15.04
N THR A 74 19.72 -2.18 -14.26
CA THR A 74 20.91 -1.43 -14.71
C THR A 74 21.72 -2.21 -15.76
N SER A 75 22.00 -3.50 -15.51
CA SER A 75 22.90 -4.31 -16.37
C SER A 75 22.22 -5.47 -17.08
N VAL A 76 21.15 -6.02 -16.52
CA VAL A 76 20.33 -7.09 -17.11
C VAL A 76 18.85 -6.72 -16.96
N ALA A 77 17.95 -7.46 -17.58
CA ALA A 77 16.52 -7.22 -17.48
C ALA A 77 15.79 -8.52 -17.10
N PRO A 78 15.75 -8.89 -15.80
CA PRO A 78 14.99 -10.05 -15.38
C PRO A 78 13.50 -9.86 -15.70
N GLN A 79 12.78 -10.96 -15.94
CA GLN A 79 11.36 -10.92 -16.28
C GLN A 79 10.54 -10.38 -15.09
N ALA A 80 9.94 -9.20 -15.22
CA ALA A 80 9.00 -8.70 -14.21
C ALA A 80 7.61 -9.32 -14.41
N LEU A 81 6.88 -9.54 -13.31
CA LEU A 81 5.50 -10.04 -13.30
C LEU A 81 4.65 -9.10 -12.44
N ALA A 82 3.57 -8.59 -13.02
CA ALA A 82 2.66 -7.67 -12.32
C ALA A 82 1.29 -7.67 -13.01
N THR A 83 0.26 -7.15 -12.34
CA THR A 83 -0.98 -6.83 -13.04
C THR A 83 -0.80 -5.65 -13.99
N LYS A 84 -1.70 -5.52 -14.98
CA LYS A 84 -1.73 -4.35 -15.88
C LYS A 84 -1.85 -3.05 -15.09
N PHE A 85 -2.74 -3.02 -14.09
CA PHE A 85 -2.88 -1.88 -13.21
C PHE A 85 -1.58 -1.56 -12.47
N THR A 86 -0.92 -2.57 -11.88
CA THR A 86 0.33 -2.36 -11.16
C THR A 86 1.41 -1.77 -12.06
N GLN A 87 1.57 -2.26 -13.29
CA GLN A 87 2.52 -1.70 -14.25
C GLN A 87 2.26 -0.22 -14.55
N GLU A 88 1.01 0.16 -14.84
CA GLU A 88 0.65 1.52 -15.23
C GLU A 88 0.74 2.51 -14.06
N ALA A 89 0.28 2.13 -12.87
CA ALA A 89 0.39 2.96 -11.67
C ALA A 89 1.82 2.99 -11.08
N ALA A 90 2.63 1.94 -11.29
CA ALA A 90 4.05 1.95 -10.92
C ALA A 90 4.82 3.07 -11.64
N ARG A 91 4.56 3.30 -12.93
CA ARG A 91 5.14 4.43 -13.67
C ARG A 91 4.93 5.75 -12.95
N LEU A 92 3.68 6.03 -12.59
CA LEU A 92 3.30 7.28 -11.91
C LEU A 92 4.06 7.48 -10.59
N LEU A 93 4.16 6.43 -9.77
CA LEU A 93 4.82 6.52 -8.46
C LEU A 93 6.35 6.53 -8.56
N LEU A 94 6.95 5.75 -9.46
CA LEU A 94 8.39 5.72 -9.67
C LEU A 94 8.90 7.03 -10.30
N GLU A 95 8.14 7.64 -11.21
CA GLU A 95 8.48 8.96 -11.75
C GLU A 95 8.40 10.07 -10.69
N ASP A 96 7.40 10.02 -9.80
CA ASP A 96 7.30 10.96 -8.67
C ASP A 96 8.46 10.75 -7.69
N PHE A 97 8.80 9.49 -7.41
CA PHE A 97 9.93 9.13 -6.55
C PHE A 97 11.26 9.64 -7.11
N LEU A 98 11.52 9.47 -8.42
CA LEU A 98 12.68 10.05 -9.10
C LEU A 98 12.71 11.58 -9.00
N LYS A 99 11.56 12.25 -9.17
CA LYS A 99 11.49 13.72 -9.07
C LYS A 99 11.81 14.23 -7.65
N LEU A 100 11.41 13.49 -6.61
CA LEU A 100 11.58 13.90 -5.22
C LEU A 100 12.92 13.47 -4.62
N SER A 101 13.42 12.30 -5.00
CA SER A 101 14.56 11.65 -4.35
C SER A 101 15.71 11.30 -5.29
N GLY A 102 15.64 11.66 -6.58
CA GLY A 102 16.59 11.23 -7.62
C GLY A 102 18.08 11.45 -7.31
N TYR A 103 18.43 12.46 -6.51
CA TYR A 103 19.81 12.68 -6.06
C TYR A 103 20.39 11.50 -5.25
N TYR A 104 19.54 10.74 -4.56
CA TYR A 104 19.91 9.63 -3.69
C TYR A 104 19.69 8.25 -4.33
N LEU A 105 19.24 8.20 -5.59
CA LEU A 105 18.85 6.95 -6.25
C LEU A 105 19.93 6.49 -7.22
N ASP A 106 20.25 5.20 -7.17
CA ASP A 106 21.21 4.56 -8.08
C ASP A 106 20.53 4.09 -9.39
N PHE A 107 19.47 4.77 -9.81
CA PHE A 107 18.75 4.50 -11.05
C PHE A 107 18.12 5.77 -11.61
N GLU A 108 17.95 5.81 -12.92
CA GLU A 108 17.30 6.89 -13.65
C GLU A 108 15.99 6.42 -14.30
N ILE A 109 15.37 7.30 -15.09
CA ILE A 109 14.16 6.98 -15.84
C ILE A 109 14.37 5.81 -16.82
N SER A 110 15.58 5.61 -17.34
CA SER A 110 15.90 4.48 -18.23
C SER A 110 15.67 3.13 -17.58
N GLU A 111 16.04 2.98 -16.30
CA GLU A 111 15.86 1.73 -15.56
C GLU A 111 14.39 1.50 -15.23
N VAL A 112 13.63 2.57 -14.97
CA VAL A 112 12.17 2.50 -14.82
C VAL A 112 11.53 2.01 -16.13
N GLU A 113 11.90 2.57 -17.29
CA GLU A 113 11.39 2.11 -18.58
C GLU A 113 11.76 0.65 -18.87
N ARG A 114 13.00 0.24 -18.54
CA ARG A 114 13.45 -1.15 -18.68
C ARG A 114 12.66 -2.11 -17.80
N LEU A 115 12.45 -1.77 -16.53
CA LEU A 115 11.59 -2.52 -15.62
C LEU A 115 10.19 -2.67 -16.21
N LEU A 116 9.55 -1.56 -16.56
CA LEU A 116 8.15 -1.56 -17.01
C LEU A 116 7.98 -2.27 -18.36
N SER A 117 8.92 -2.12 -19.29
CA SER A 117 8.89 -2.82 -20.58
C SER A 117 9.15 -4.32 -20.44
N SER A 118 9.84 -4.76 -19.39
CA SER A 118 10.03 -6.18 -19.07
C SER A 118 8.80 -6.85 -18.48
N VAL A 119 7.75 -6.11 -18.07
CA VAL A 119 6.60 -6.71 -17.36
C VAL A 119 5.78 -7.62 -18.26
N ARG A 120 5.69 -8.90 -17.88
CA ARG A 120 4.67 -9.83 -18.35
C ARG A 120 3.46 -9.74 -17.43
N LYS A 121 2.33 -9.35 -18.01
CA LYS A 121 1.08 -9.11 -17.29
C LYS A 121 0.49 -10.42 -16.75
N VAL A 122 0.12 -10.42 -15.49
CA VAL A 122 -0.58 -11.52 -14.80
C VAL A 122 -1.88 -11.02 -14.19
N LYS A 123 -2.73 -11.94 -13.71
CA LYS A 123 -3.99 -11.62 -13.03
C LYS A 123 -4.27 -12.61 -11.90
N PRO A 124 -5.06 -12.24 -10.89
CA PRO A 124 -5.56 -13.21 -9.91
C PRO A 124 -6.23 -14.41 -10.59
N GLY A 125 -5.98 -15.62 -10.08
CA GLY A 125 -6.44 -16.88 -10.65
C GLY A 125 -5.62 -17.40 -11.84
N SER A 126 -4.49 -16.79 -12.16
CA SER A 126 -3.56 -17.29 -13.19
C SER A 126 -2.31 -17.90 -12.58
N ALA A 127 -1.58 -18.68 -13.37
CA ALA A 127 -0.27 -19.23 -13.01
C ALA A 127 0.75 -19.03 -14.13
N ILE A 128 2.03 -18.99 -13.77
CA ILE A 128 3.18 -18.87 -14.68
C ILE A 128 4.19 -19.95 -14.33
N GLU A 129 4.54 -20.78 -15.31
CA GLU A 129 5.65 -21.72 -15.21
C GLU A 129 6.96 -21.03 -15.62
N LEU A 130 7.96 -21.12 -14.76
CA LEU A 130 9.34 -20.74 -14.98
C LEU A 130 10.20 -22.00 -15.06
N GLU A 131 11.53 -21.87 -15.10
CA GLU A 131 12.42 -23.03 -15.22
C GLU A 131 12.42 -23.87 -13.94
N ASN A 132 12.53 -23.21 -12.78
CA ASN A 132 12.60 -23.90 -11.49
C ASN A 132 11.36 -23.69 -10.60
N PHE A 133 10.45 -22.78 -10.98
CA PHE A 133 9.34 -22.34 -10.13
C PHE A 133 8.03 -22.32 -10.91
N THR A 134 6.92 -22.61 -10.24
CA THR A 134 5.57 -22.22 -10.72
C THR A 134 5.01 -21.15 -9.80
N LEU A 135 4.57 -20.04 -10.38
CA LEU A 135 4.00 -18.91 -9.64
C LEU A 135 2.49 -18.87 -9.84
N GLU A 136 1.72 -18.93 -8.76
CA GLU A 136 0.26 -18.82 -8.72
C GLU A 136 -0.13 -17.45 -8.15
N PHE A 137 -1.06 -16.76 -8.78
CA PHE A 137 -1.42 -15.38 -8.41
C PHE A 137 -2.82 -15.31 -7.82
N TYR A 138 -2.95 -14.68 -6.66
CA TYR A 138 -4.21 -14.46 -5.96
C TYR A 138 -4.45 -12.96 -5.76
N SER A 139 -5.69 -12.54 -5.50
CA SER A 139 -5.94 -11.15 -5.13
C SER A 139 -5.61 -10.94 -3.65
N ALA A 140 -4.82 -9.91 -3.35
CA ALA A 140 -4.50 -9.54 -1.97
C ALA A 140 -5.58 -8.65 -1.32
N GLY A 141 -6.55 -8.14 -2.09
CA GLY A 141 -7.63 -7.30 -1.56
C GLY A 141 -7.18 -5.95 -0.96
N HIS A 142 -5.90 -5.60 -1.08
CA HIS A 142 -5.32 -4.39 -0.51
C HIS A 142 -5.64 -3.13 -1.32
N ILE A 143 -5.20 -3.09 -2.58
CA ILE A 143 -5.56 -2.07 -3.59
C ILE A 143 -5.92 -2.73 -4.92
N PRO A 144 -6.56 -2.03 -5.88
CA PRO A 144 -6.80 -2.59 -7.21
C PRO A 144 -5.54 -3.21 -7.79
N GLY A 145 -5.66 -4.39 -8.39
CA GLY A 145 -4.52 -5.10 -9.01
C GLY A 145 -3.48 -5.67 -8.04
N SER A 146 -3.65 -5.55 -6.71
CA SER A 146 -2.74 -6.15 -5.73
C SER A 146 -2.78 -7.69 -5.75
N LEU A 147 -1.59 -8.29 -5.63
CA LEU A 147 -1.37 -9.73 -5.72
C LEU A 147 -0.79 -10.31 -4.45
N SER A 148 -1.28 -11.50 -4.08
CA SER A 148 -0.53 -12.46 -3.27
C SER A 148 -0.01 -13.56 -4.19
N VAL A 149 1.10 -14.19 -3.83
CA VAL A 149 1.88 -15.05 -4.72
C VAL A 149 2.13 -16.41 -4.08
N GLY A 150 1.61 -17.47 -4.68
CA GLY A 150 2.02 -18.84 -4.41
C GLY A 150 3.28 -19.19 -5.20
N VAL A 151 4.33 -19.62 -4.54
CA VAL A 151 5.56 -20.15 -5.14
C VAL A 151 5.54 -21.66 -4.93
N VAL A 152 5.32 -22.40 -6.01
CA VAL A 152 5.24 -23.86 -6.02
C VAL A 152 6.57 -24.43 -6.49
N LEU A 153 7.16 -25.24 -5.62
CA LEU A 153 8.39 -25.99 -5.81
C LEU A 153 8.11 -27.50 -5.64
N PRO A 154 9.01 -28.41 -6.05
CA PRO A 154 8.74 -29.85 -6.05
C PRO A 154 8.27 -30.45 -4.71
N HIS A 155 8.74 -29.91 -3.58
CA HIS A 155 8.47 -30.44 -2.25
C HIS A 155 7.90 -29.42 -1.26
N VAL A 156 7.71 -28.17 -1.70
CA VAL A 156 7.21 -27.10 -0.83
C VAL A 156 6.38 -26.10 -1.63
N ARG A 157 5.29 -25.65 -1.04
CA ARG A 157 4.47 -24.54 -1.51
C ARG A 157 4.55 -23.39 -0.51
N ILE A 158 4.96 -22.24 -1.00
CA ILE A 158 5.09 -21.02 -0.20
C ILE A 158 4.00 -20.04 -0.65
N LEU A 159 3.22 -19.49 0.25
CA LEU A 159 2.32 -18.37 -0.06
C LEU A 159 2.90 -17.08 0.54
N TYR A 160 3.14 -16.08 -0.29
CA TYR A 160 3.45 -14.72 0.15
C TYR A 160 2.22 -13.83 0.00
N THR A 161 1.76 -13.22 1.11
CA THR A 161 0.56 -12.38 1.07
C THR A 161 0.79 -11.02 0.44
N SER A 162 2.00 -10.46 0.56
CA SER A 162 2.23 -9.02 0.49
C SER A 162 1.33 -8.27 1.48
N ASP A 163 1.09 -6.99 1.23
CA ASP A 163 0.00 -6.25 1.87
C ASP A 163 -1.35 -6.85 1.48
N VAL A 164 -2.17 -7.16 2.48
CA VAL A 164 -3.39 -7.95 2.33
C VAL A 164 -4.53 -7.38 3.16
N ASN A 165 -5.75 -7.40 2.62
CA ASN A 165 -6.95 -7.05 3.35
C ASN A 165 -8.02 -8.13 3.19
N THR A 166 -8.63 -8.55 4.29
CA THR A 166 -9.73 -9.52 4.26
C THR A 166 -11.11 -8.88 4.23
N VAL A 167 -11.20 -7.55 4.23
CA VAL A 167 -12.45 -6.79 4.27
C VAL A 167 -12.71 -6.11 2.92
N ASP A 168 -13.95 -6.24 2.42
CA ASP A 168 -14.39 -5.52 1.22
C ASP A 168 -14.28 -4.00 1.40
N SER A 169 -13.72 -3.34 0.39
CA SER A 169 -13.73 -1.88 0.25
C SER A 169 -14.67 -1.47 -0.90
N LYS A 170 -14.79 -0.17 -1.18
CA LYS A 170 -15.49 0.25 -2.41
C LYS A 170 -14.67 -0.14 -3.65
N LEU A 171 -13.35 -0.06 -3.58
CA LEU A 171 -12.47 -0.34 -4.72
C LEU A 171 -12.22 -1.83 -4.98
N VAL A 172 -12.06 -2.66 -3.95
CA VAL A 172 -11.67 -4.07 -4.10
C VAL A 172 -12.41 -4.99 -3.13
N LYS A 173 -12.55 -6.26 -3.53
CA LYS A 173 -13.05 -7.33 -2.67
C LYS A 173 -11.93 -7.78 -1.71
N GLY A 174 -12.30 -8.16 -0.48
CA GLY A 174 -11.35 -8.73 0.46
C GLY A 174 -10.73 -10.03 -0.06
N ALA A 175 -9.46 -10.26 0.27
CA ALA A 175 -8.75 -11.49 0.01
C ALA A 175 -9.41 -12.69 0.72
N SER A 176 -9.33 -13.83 0.05
CA SER A 176 -9.73 -15.12 0.58
C SER A 176 -8.81 -16.18 -0.02
N PHE A 177 -8.23 -17.00 0.84
CA PHE A 177 -7.31 -18.08 0.49
C PHE A 177 -7.92 -19.45 0.80
N SER A 178 -9.25 -19.50 0.94
CA SER A 178 -9.99 -20.72 1.20
C SER A 178 -9.65 -21.79 0.15
N GLY A 179 -9.11 -22.92 0.61
CA GLY A 179 -8.75 -24.05 -0.25
C GLY A 179 -7.39 -23.92 -0.94
N VAL A 180 -6.61 -22.86 -0.65
CA VAL A 180 -5.21 -22.76 -1.07
C VAL A 180 -4.36 -23.70 -0.20
N LYS A 181 -3.46 -24.45 -0.85
CA LYS A 181 -2.47 -25.28 -0.16
C LYS A 181 -1.15 -24.52 -0.07
N ALA A 182 -0.61 -24.38 1.13
CA ALA A 182 0.70 -23.81 1.36
C ALA A 182 1.33 -24.46 2.60
N ASP A 183 2.56 -24.92 2.46
CA ASP A 183 3.33 -25.51 3.56
C ASP A 183 4.00 -24.40 4.39
N VAL A 184 4.38 -23.29 3.72
CA VAL A 184 4.94 -22.08 4.35
C VAL A 184 4.10 -20.86 3.97
N LEU A 185 3.76 -20.03 4.95
CA LEU A 185 3.11 -18.73 4.75
C LEU A 185 4.07 -17.60 5.10
N ILE A 186 4.40 -16.72 4.16
CA ILE A 186 5.08 -15.45 4.40
C ILE A 186 4.00 -14.36 4.41
N MET A 187 3.76 -13.75 5.57
CA MET A 187 2.61 -12.85 5.76
C MET A 187 3.03 -11.49 6.31
N GLU A 188 2.38 -10.42 5.85
CA GLU A 188 2.53 -9.11 6.47
C GLU A 188 2.06 -9.10 7.93
N SER A 189 2.48 -8.11 8.69
CA SER A 189 2.19 -8.02 10.13
C SER A 189 1.99 -6.58 10.60
N THR A 190 1.64 -5.68 9.67
CA THR A 190 1.51 -4.24 9.91
C THR A 190 0.62 -3.93 11.11
N TYR A 191 -0.51 -4.64 11.25
CA TYR A 191 -1.45 -4.52 12.36
C TYR A 191 -1.57 -5.81 13.18
N GLY A 192 -0.47 -6.55 13.36
CA GLY A 192 -0.45 -7.81 14.12
C GLY A 192 -0.88 -7.73 15.59
N ASP A 193 -0.91 -6.53 16.18
CA ASP A 193 -1.32 -6.27 17.56
C ASP A 193 -2.64 -5.52 17.71
N SER A 194 -3.35 -5.22 16.60
CA SER A 194 -4.58 -4.43 16.64
C SER A 194 -5.60 -4.89 15.61
N ASP A 195 -6.88 -4.63 15.89
CA ASP A 195 -7.96 -4.84 14.92
C ASP A 195 -8.59 -3.52 14.54
N HIS A 196 -9.09 -3.46 13.31
CA HIS A 196 -9.76 -2.28 12.79
C HIS A 196 -11.24 -2.24 13.23
N PRO A 197 -11.82 -1.06 13.47
CA PRO A 197 -13.26 -0.91 13.61
C PRO A 197 -13.98 -1.38 12.33
N GLN A 198 -15.26 -1.77 12.47
CA GLN A 198 -16.05 -2.19 11.32
C GLN A 198 -16.12 -1.07 10.28
N ARG A 199 -15.77 -1.40 9.03
CA ARG A 199 -15.67 -0.46 7.91
C ARG A 199 -16.91 0.44 7.75
N GLU A 200 -18.09 -0.16 7.84
CA GLU A 200 -19.37 0.57 7.75
C GLU A 200 -19.54 1.65 8.83
N LYS A 201 -19.05 1.40 10.05
CA LYS A 201 -19.10 2.37 11.16
C LYS A 201 -18.13 3.52 10.92
N VAL A 202 -16.93 3.23 10.40
CA VAL A 202 -15.94 4.25 10.04
C VAL A 202 -16.48 5.14 8.92
N GLU A 203 -17.01 4.54 7.86
CA GLU A 203 -17.62 5.28 6.74
C GLU A 203 -18.75 6.18 7.19
N ARG A 204 -19.66 5.65 8.04
CA ARG A 204 -20.77 6.42 8.58
C ARG A 204 -20.28 7.64 9.38
N ARG A 205 -19.40 7.42 10.36
CA ARG A 205 -18.87 8.49 11.21
C ARG A 205 -18.10 9.54 10.39
N PHE A 206 -17.34 9.10 9.39
CA PHE A 206 -16.62 9.99 8.47
C PHE A 206 -17.60 10.88 7.69
N VAL A 207 -18.63 10.28 7.09
CA VAL A 207 -19.65 11.02 6.33
C VAL A 207 -20.45 11.98 7.22
N GLU A 208 -20.83 11.55 8.43
CA GLU A 208 -21.50 12.40 9.42
C GLU A 208 -20.64 13.61 9.78
N THR A 209 -19.36 13.39 10.10
CA THR A 209 -18.40 14.46 10.41
C THR A 209 -18.22 15.42 9.23
N VAL A 210 -18.17 14.91 8.01
CA VAL A 210 -18.09 15.75 6.81
C VAL A 210 -19.35 16.61 6.67
N ARG A 211 -20.54 16.05 6.85
CA ARG A 211 -21.80 16.81 6.77
C ARG A 211 -21.89 17.90 7.82
N GLU A 212 -21.56 17.59 9.07
CA GLU A 212 -21.53 18.57 10.17
C GLU A 212 -20.70 19.81 9.80
N VAL A 213 -19.47 19.58 9.30
CA VAL A 213 -18.57 20.67 8.92
C VAL A 213 -19.11 21.48 7.74
N LEU A 214 -19.72 20.82 6.75
CA LEU A 214 -20.30 21.50 5.58
C LEU A 214 -21.56 22.31 5.95
N ASP A 215 -22.41 21.79 6.82
CA ASP A 215 -23.64 22.45 7.28
C ASP A 215 -23.33 23.73 8.08
N GLU A 216 -22.18 23.78 8.76
CA GLU A 216 -21.64 24.98 9.43
C GLU A 216 -20.94 25.96 8.47
N GLY A 217 -20.94 25.67 7.16
CA GLY A 217 -20.28 26.47 6.14
C GLY A 217 -18.75 26.36 6.16
N GLY A 218 -18.22 25.24 6.64
CA GLY A 218 -16.80 24.93 6.74
C GLY A 218 -16.20 24.27 5.50
N THR A 219 -14.88 24.15 5.49
CA THR A 219 -14.11 23.36 4.52
C THR A 219 -13.48 22.15 5.20
N VAL A 220 -13.63 20.99 4.59
CA VAL A 220 -12.98 19.74 5.01
C VAL A 220 -11.78 19.46 4.11
N LEU A 221 -10.59 19.28 4.68
CA LEU A 221 -9.44 18.70 4.00
C LEU A 221 -9.29 17.23 4.37
N VAL A 222 -9.21 16.37 3.35
CA VAL A 222 -8.93 14.94 3.49
C VAL A 222 -7.59 14.63 2.79
N PRO A 223 -6.47 14.58 3.52
CA PRO A 223 -5.19 14.16 2.98
C PRO A 223 -5.22 12.66 2.67
N VAL A 224 -4.84 12.28 1.45
CA VAL A 224 -4.88 10.89 0.98
C VAL A 224 -3.60 10.47 0.28
N PHE A 225 -3.29 9.17 0.31
CA PHE A 225 -2.32 8.61 -0.63
C PHE A 225 -2.90 8.62 -2.05
N SER A 226 -2.01 8.82 -3.02
CA SER A 226 -2.38 9.10 -4.41
C SER A 226 -3.09 7.92 -5.08
N VAL A 227 -2.67 6.70 -4.78
CA VAL A 227 -3.20 5.45 -5.32
C VAL A 227 -3.89 4.68 -4.17
N GLY A 228 -5.09 4.18 -4.40
CA GLY A 228 -5.86 3.41 -3.43
C GLY A 228 -6.73 4.31 -2.54
N ARG A 229 -6.14 4.91 -1.49
CA ARG A 229 -6.92 5.64 -0.48
C ARG A 229 -7.71 6.81 -1.06
N GLY A 230 -7.12 7.59 -1.96
CA GLY A 230 -7.80 8.74 -2.55
C GLY A 230 -9.09 8.34 -3.24
N GLN A 231 -9.03 7.32 -4.08
CA GLN A 231 -10.18 6.84 -4.85
C GLN A 231 -11.22 6.17 -3.96
N GLU A 232 -10.81 5.49 -2.90
CA GLU A 232 -11.72 4.93 -1.90
C GLU A 232 -12.55 6.03 -1.23
N ILE A 233 -11.92 7.13 -0.82
CA ILE A 233 -12.62 8.28 -0.24
C ILE A 233 -13.57 8.93 -1.26
N LEU A 234 -13.15 9.06 -2.53
CA LEU A 234 -14.05 9.58 -3.58
C LEU A 234 -15.31 8.71 -3.72
N CYS A 235 -15.15 7.39 -3.69
CA CYS A 235 -16.27 6.45 -3.73
C CYS A 235 -17.20 6.57 -2.51
N VAL A 236 -16.65 6.74 -1.30
CA VAL A 236 -17.45 6.94 -0.08
C VAL A 236 -18.23 8.25 -0.14
N LEU A 237 -17.59 9.35 -0.56
CA LEU A 237 -18.23 10.66 -0.66
C LEU A 237 -19.36 10.67 -1.71
N ILE A 238 -19.13 10.09 -2.90
CA ILE A 238 -20.10 10.14 -4.00
C ILE A 238 -21.30 9.23 -3.76
N GLU A 239 -21.08 8.08 -3.11
CA GLU A 239 -22.15 7.18 -2.68
C GLU A 239 -23.09 7.87 -1.68
N ASN A 240 -22.54 8.76 -0.85
CA ASN A 240 -23.26 9.49 0.18
C ASN A 240 -23.74 10.88 -0.26
N ASN A 241 -23.67 11.18 -1.57
CA ASN A 241 -24.09 12.45 -2.18
C ASN A 241 -23.46 13.68 -1.51
N ILE A 242 -22.17 13.62 -1.17
CA ILE A 242 -21.44 14.76 -0.61
C ILE A 242 -20.97 15.68 -1.74
N TYR A 243 -21.32 16.97 -1.63
CA TYR A 243 -20.92 18.05 -2.55
C TYR A 243 -20.76 19.38 -1.81
N PRO A 244 -19.95 20.32 -2.33
CA PRO A 244 -19.03 20.16 -3.44
C PRO A 244 -17.73 19.45 -3.02
N VAL A 245 -17.11 18.70 -3.94
CA VAL A 245 -15.82 18.03 -3.72
C VAL A 245 -14.82 18.45 -4.79
N SER A 246 -13.63 18.88 -4.34
CA SER A 246 -12.47 19.19 -5.17
C SER A 246 -11.38 18.14 -5.00
N VAL A 247 -10.77 17.70 -6.09
CA VAL A 247 -9.73 16.66 -6.11
C VAL A 247 -8.42 17.23 -6.66
N ASP A 248 -7.32 17.05 -5.94
CA ASP A 248 -6.01 17.61 -6.30
C ASP A 248 -4.83 16.65 -6.11
N GLY A 249 -3.74 16.98 -6.79
CA GLY A 249 -2.50 16.23 -6.83
C GLY A 249 -2.61 14.96 -7.67
N MET A 250 -1.78 13.96 -7.35
CA MET A 250 -1.68 12.73 -8.14
C MET A 250 -2.91 11.83 -8.05
N VAL A 251 -3.83 12.11 -7.12
CA VAL A 251 -5.14 11.42 -7.04
C VAL A 251 -5.88 11.51 -8.38
N ARG A 252 -5.69 12.61 -9.13
CA ARG A 252 -6.31 12.84 -10.44
C ARG A 252 -5.86 11.79 -11.47
N GLU A 253 -4.55 11.70 -11.67
CA GLU A 253 -3.93 10.78 -12.63
C GLU A 253 -4.13 9.32 -12.21
N ALA A 254 -3.99 9.02 -10.92
CA ALA A 254 -4.28 7.69 -10.38
C ALA A 254 -5.75 7.26 -10.57
N THR A 255 -6.70 8.20 -10.49
CA THR A 255 -8.11 7.92 -10.79
C THR A 255 -8.30 7.57 -12.26
N ASP A 256 -7.67 8.30 -13.17
CA ASP A 256 -7.76 8.03 -14.61
C ASP A 256 -7.14 6.66 -14.95
N ILE A 257 -6.00 6.30 -14.35
CA ILE A 257 -5.37 4.97 -14.50
C ILE A 257 -6.29 3.86 -13.97
N MET A 258 -6.90 4.04 -12.78
CA MET A 258 -7.85 3.05 -12.25
C MET A 258 -9.06 2.84 -13.17
N LEU A 259 -9.60 3.92 -13.75
CA LEU A 259 -10.73 3.85 -14.68
C LEU A 259 -10.36 3.26 -16.05
N GLN A 260 -9.08 3.24 -16.44
CA GLN A 260 -8.60 2.50 -17.61
C GLN A 260 -8.40 1.00 -17.33
N ASN A 261 -8.47 0.60 -16.07
CA ASN A 261 -8.23 -0.75 -15.56
C ASN A 261 -9.43 -1.23 -14.71
N ARG A 262 -10.64 -0.98 -15.23
CA ARG A 262 -11.92 -1.22 -14.52
C ARG A 262 -12.10 -2.67 -14.07
N GLU A 263 -11.48 -3.62 -14.75
CA GLU A 263 -11.53 -5.04 -14.43
C GLU A 263 -10.95 -5.37 -13.05
N PHE A 264 -10.13 -4.49 -12.48
CA PHE A 264 -9.57 -4.64 -11.13
C PHE A 264 -10.40 -3.92 -10.05
N LEU A 265 -11.54 -3.31 -10.41
CA LEU A 265 -12.41 -2.58 -9.49
C LEU A 265 -13.66 -3.40 -9.15
N ARG A 266 -14.00 -3.43 -7.87
CA ARG A 266 -15.26 -4.01 -7.35
C ARG A 266 -16.47 -3.15 -7.73
N ARG A 267 -16.33 -1.82 -7.61
CA ARG A 267 -17.40 -0.84 -7.89
C ARG A 267 -16.93 0.30 -8.80
N PRO A 268 -16.60 0.01 -10.07
CA PRO A 268 -16.13 1.04 -11.01
C PRO A 268 -17.15 2.17 -11.20
N GLU A 269 -18.45 1.89 -11.08
CA GLU A 269 -19.52 2.86 -11.27
C GLU A 269 -19.47 4.04 -10.28
N LEU A 270 -19.03 3.80 -9.04
CA LEU A 270 -18.84 4.87 -8.06
C LEU A 270 -17.71 5.79 -8.46
N LEU A 271 -16.57 5.23 -8.86
CA LEU A 271 -15.40 6.01 -9.24
C LEU A 271 -15.65 6.80 -10.55
N GLU A 272 -16.39 6.22 -11.49
CA GLU A 272 -16.85 6.90 -12.71
C GLU A 272 -17.74 8.10 -12.39
N LYS A 273 -18.72 7.90 -11.48
CA LYS A 273 -19.60 8.97 -11.04
C LYS A 273 -18.82 10.09 -10.34
N ALA A 274 -17.91 9.74 -9.42
CA ALA A 274 -17.04 10.71 -8.75
C ALA A 274 -16.18 11.48 -9.75
N ARG A 275 -15.60 10.78 -10.74
CA ARG A 275 -14.76 11.39 -11.78
C ARG A 275 -15.52 12.38 -12.67
N LYS A 276 -16.82 12.13 -12.89
CA LYS A 276 -17.71 12.97 -13.69
C LYS A 276 -18.24 14.18 -12.92
N GLU A 277 -18.60 13.99 -11.64
CA GLU A 277 -19.35 15.00 -10.88
C GLU A 277 -18.48 15.87 -9.96
N TYR A 278 -17.29 15.41 -9.58
CA TYR A 278 -16.35 16.18 -8.76
C TYR A 278 -15.39 17.02 -9.59
N VAL A 279 -14.82 18.05 -8.96
CA VAL A 279 -13.95 19.02 -9.63
C VAL A 279 -12.50 18.57 -9.52
N PHE A 280 -11.96 17.98 -10.58
CA PHE A 280 -10.54 17.61 -10.68
C PHE A 280 -9.74 18.85 -11.09
N LEU A 281 -9.07 19.48 -10.11
CA LEU A 281 -8.39 20.76 -10.28
C LEU A 281 -7.21 20.63 -11.24
N ARG A 282 -6.95 21.60 -12.12
CA ARG A 282 -5.84 21.52 -13.11
C ARG A 282 -4.69 22.47 -12.82
N GLY A 283 -4.98 23.65 -12.26
CA GLY A 283 -3.98 24.70 -12.07
C GLY A 283 -4.14 25.51 -10.80
N TRP A 284 -3.20 26.44 -10.60
CA TRP A 284 -3.13 27.26 -9.38
C TRP A 284 -4.37 28.09 -9.10
N GLN A 285 -5.03 28.58 -10.16
CA GLN A 285 -6.27 29.35 -10.02
C GLN A 285 -7.41 28.50 -9.42
N ASP A 286 -7.53 27.25 -9.82
CA ASP A 286 -8.53 26.32 -9.30
C ASP A 286 -8.27 26.02 -7.83
N ARG A 287 -6.99 25.77 -7.46
CA ARG A 287 -6.58 25.59 -6.06
C ARG A 287 -6.97 26.77 -5.19
N ARG A 288 -6.80 28.00 -5.70
CA ARG A 288 -7.15 29.24 -4.99
C ARG A 288 -8.65 29.41 -4.77
N LYS A 289 -9.50 28.79 -5.61
CA LYS A 289 -10.96 28.79 -5.48
C LYS A 289 -11.42 27.71 -4.51
N ALA A 290 -10.82 26.51 -4.58
CA ALA A 290 -11.23 25.34 -3.81
C ALA A 290 -11.29 25.59 -2.29
N TRP A 291 -10.30 26.25 -1.69
CA TRP A 291 -10.30 26.51 -0.24
C TRP A 291 -11.06 27.77 0.19
N ARG A 292 -11.55 28.58 -0.76
CA ARG A 292 -12.32 29.80 -0.45
C ARG A 292 -13.82 29.58 -0.34
N GLN A 293 -14.29 28.39 -0.71
CA GLN A 293 -15.69 28.02 -0.64
C GLN A 293 -15.84 26.81 0.30
N PRO A 294 -16.95 26.73 1.05
CA PRO A 294 -17.28 25.51 1.80
C PRO A 294 -17.31 24.30 0.87
N GLY A 295 -16.81 23.17 1.34
CA GLY A 295 -16.64 21.98 0.51
C GLY A 295 -15.59 21.02 1.04
N VAL A 296 -15.46 19.87 0.36
CA VAL A 296 -14.43 18.86 0.66
C VAL A 296 -13.29 18.98 -0.33
N ILE A 297 -12.06 18.93 0.16
CA ILE A 297 -10.84 18.90 -0.64
C ILE A 297 -10.13 17.57 -0.37
N VAL A 298 -10.11 16.69 -1.37
CA VAL A 298 -9.35 15.42 -1.34
C VAL A 298 -8.03 15.65 -2.07
N ALA A 299 -6.91 15.57 -1.33
CA ALA A 299 -5.61 15.96 -1.86
C ALA A 299 -4.46 15.07 -1.36
N SER A 300 -3.51 14.78 -2.24
CA SER A 300 -2.21 14.20 -1.85
C SER A 300 -1.28 15.26 -1.25
N ALA A 301 -0.35 14.93 -0.35
CA ALA A 301 0.00 13.61 0.17
C ALA A 301 -0.66 13.29 1.53
N GLY A 302 -0.94 12.00 1.77
CA GLY A 302 -1.74 11.51 2.92
C GLY A 302 -1.12 11.70 4.31
N MET A 303 0.19 11.90 4.39
CA MET A 303 0.90 12.16 5.65
C MET A 303 1.34 13.62 5.81
N LEU A 304 0.91 14.51 4.91
CA LEU A 304 1.19 15.95 4.95
C LEU A 304 2.68 16.35 4.85
N LYS A 305 3.58 15.45 4.46
CA LYS A 305 5.01 15.76 4.23
C LYS A 305 5.19 16.87 3.17
N GLY A 306 4.36 16.85 2.12
CA GLY A 306 4.42 17.82 1.04
C GLY A 306 3.15 17.84 0.18
N GLY A 307 3.29 18.43 -1.02
CA GLY A 307 2.23 18.45 -2.03
C GLY A 307 1.02 19.35 -1.71
N PRO A 308 -0.06 19.21 -2.49
CA PRO A 308 -1.26 20.02 -2.36
C PRO A 308 -1.94 19.98 -0.99
N SER A 309 -1.97 18.84 -0.29
CA SER A 309 -2.58 18.70 1.03
C SER A 309 -1.93 19.65 2.05
N ARG A 310 -0.59 19.76 2.04
CA ARG A 310 0.15 20.70 2.88
C ARG A 310 -0.17 22.16 2.53
N TYR A 311 -0.39 22.47 1.25
CA TYR A 311 -0.83 23.80 0.82
C TYR A 311 -2.22 24.15 1.39
N TYR A 312 -3.19 23.24 1.26
CA TYR A 312 -4.55 23.47 1.76
C TYR A 312 -4.60 23.56 3.28
N LEU A 313 -3.84 22.71 3.99
CA LEU A 313 -3.76 22.74 5.44
C LEU A 313 -3.40 24.15 5.94
N ARG A 314 -2.36 24.77 5.34
CA ARG A 314 -1.93 26.14 5.67
C ARG A 314 -2.99 27.21 5.39
N LYS A 315 -4.00 26.93 4.56
CA LYS A 315 -5.08 27.87 4.23
C LYS A 315 -6.29 27.73 5.14
N ILE A 316 -6.61 26.52 5.56
CA ILE A 316 -7.87 26.26 6.28
C ILE A 316 -7.68 26.02 7.79
N SER A 317 -6.48 25.64 8.24
CA SER A 317 -6.23 25.22 9.64
C SER A 317 -6.46 26.29 10.70
N GLY A 318 -6.49 27.57 10.32
CA GLY A 318 -6.68 28.69 11.24
C GLY A 318 -8.13 28.98 11.66
N SER A 319 -9.11 28.20 11.18
CA SER A 319 -10.53 28.40 11.47
C SER A 319 -11.13 27.14 12.10
N GLU A 320 -11.83 27.32 13.22
CA GLU A 320 -12.54 26.25 13.95
C GLU A 320 -13.73 25.67 13.17
N ARG A 321 -14.23 26.41 12.17
CA ARG A 321 -15.27 25.91 11.25
C ARG A 321 -14.76 24.87 10.27
N ASN A 322 -13.45 24.75 10.10
CA ASN A 322 -12.86 23.82 9.14
C ASN A 322 -12.45 22.53 9.83
N ALA A 323 -12.23 21.49 9.04
CA ALA A 323 -11.74 20.22 9.55
C ALA A 323 -10.59 19.65 8.71
N LEU A 324 -9.66 19.01 9.40
CA LEU A 324 -8.65 18.11 8.86
C LEU A 324 -9.03 16.68 9.24
N LEU A 325 -9.46 15.88 8.27
CA LEU A 325 -9.83 14.48 8.50
C LEU A 325 -8.77 13.57 7.89
N LEU A 326 -7.96 12.95 8.74
CA LEU A 326 -6.92 12.01 8.33
C LEU A 326 -7.53 10.62 8.16
N VAL A 327 -7.23 9.94 7.05
CA VAL A 327 -7.85 8.66 6.66
C VAL A 327 -6.83 7.55 6.36
N SER A 328 -5.55 7.83 6.58
CA SER A 328 -4.44 6.92 6.33
C SER A 328 -3.63 6.73 7.60
N PHE A 329 -2.84 5.65 7.65
CA PHE A 329 -1.76 5.51 8.61
C PHE A 329 -0.85 6.75 8.59
N GLN A 330 -0.41 7.18 9.77
CA GLN A 330 0.48 8.30 9.95
C GLN A 330 1.77 7.78 10.58
N ALA A 331 2.80 7.62 9.77
CA ALA A 331 4.10 7.13 10.25
C ALA A 331 4.70 8.08 11.31
N PRO A 332 5.55 7.56 12.21
CA PRO A 332 6.34 8.40 13.11
C PRO A 332 7.06 9.51 12.35
N ASN A 333 7.29 10.64 13.03
CA ASN A 333 8.00 11.81 12.47
C ASN A 333 7.33 12.47 11.24
N THR A 334 6.06 12.16 10.96
CA THR A 334 5.30 12.86 9.91
C THR A 334 4.50 14.03 10.47
N PRO A 335 4.23 15.08 9.66
CA PRO A 335 3.40 16.18 10.12
C PRO A 335 1.99 15.76 10.53
N GLY A 336 1.39 14.78 9.85
CA GLY A 336 0.08 14.26 10.24
C GLY A 336 0.08 13.55 11.59
N ARG A 337 1.15 12.79 11.92
CA ARG A 337 1.33 12.19 13.25
C ARG A 337 1.46 13.26 14.34
N SER A 338 2.31 14.26 14.13
CA SER A 338 2.49 15.40 15.05
C SER A 338 1.16 16.11 15.33
N ILE A 339 0.35 16.36 14.31
CA ILE A 339 -0.95 17.03 14.45
C ILE A 339 -1.91 16.17 15.29
N LEU A 340 -1.95 14.85 15.09
CA LEU A 340 -2.81 13.97 15.88
C LEU A 340 -2.43 13.91 17.36
N GLU A 341 -1.12 13.90 17.64
CA GLU A 341 -0.64 13.76 19.02
C GLU A 341 -0.64 15.08 19.80
N THR A 342 -0.43 16.21 19.11
CA THR A 342 -0.19 17.49 19.78
C THR A 342 -1.09 18.64 19.31
N GLY A 343 -1.84 18.46 18.23
CA GLY A 343 -2.58 19.56 17.58
C GLY A 343 -1.67 20.59 16.89
N MET A 344 -0.37 20.31 16.75
CA MET A 344 0.62 21.26 16.23
C MET A 344 1.23 20.81 14.90
N PHE A 345 1.48 21.77 14.03
CA PHE A 345 2.12 21.63 12.72
C PHE A 345 3.47 22.36 12.65
N ASN A 346 4.26 22.05 11.61
CA ASN A 346 5.55 22.69 11.29
C ASN A 346 6.56 22.68 12.45
N ASN A 347 6.92 21.48 12.93
CA ASN A 347 7.82 21.26 14.07
C ASN A 347 7.33 21.96 15.34
N TYR A 348 6.05 21.75 15.68
CA TYR A 348 5.42 22.29 16.88
C TYR A 348 5.37 23.82 16.96
N ARG A 349 5.33 24.51 15.81
CA ARG A 349 5.31 25.98 15.76
C ARG A 349 3.93 26.57 15.44
N GLU A 350 3.07 25.81 14.77
CA GLU A 350 1.79 26.30 14.25
C GLU A 350 0.64 25.48 14.84
N PRO A 351 -0.17 26.01 15.77
CA PRO A 351 -1.34 25.29 16.29
C PRO A 351 -2.43 25.18 15.21
N ILE A 352 -3.05 24.01 15.12
CA ILE A 352 -4.22 23.76 14.27
C ILE A 352 -5.49 24.11 15.06
N LYS A 353 -6.25 25.10 14.59
CA LYS A 353 -7.55 25.48 15.17
C LYS A 353 -8.71 24.68 14.56
N ALA A 354 -8.55 24.24 13.31
CA ALA A 354 -9.51 23.37 12.65
C ALA A 354 -9.72 22.07 13.46
N ARG A 355 -10.93 21.51 13.40
CA ARG A 355 -11.23 20.19 13.97
C ARG A 355 -10.31 19.15 13.35
N VAL A 356 -9.62 18.36 14.17
CA VAL A 356 -8.74 17.28 13.70
C VAL A 356 -9.33 15.96 14.13
N GLU A 357 -9.56 15.06 13.17
CA GLU A 357 -9.96 13.68 13.46
C GLU A 357 -9.23 12.69 12.57
N TRP A 358 -9.11 11.46 13.08
CA TRP A 358 -8.58 10.33 12.34
C TRP A 358 -9.64 9.24 12.18
N PHE A 359 -9.76 8.74 10.95
CA PHE A 359 -10.67 7.67 10.56
C PHE A 359 -9.86 6.51 10.02
N ASP A 360 -10.01 5.35 10.64
CA ASP A 360 -9.28 4.16 10.26
C ASP A 360 -9.87 3.52 9.01
N PHE A 361 -9.43 4.03 7.86
CA PHE A 361 -9.81 3.50 6.57
C PHE A 361 -8.84 2.40 6.09
N SER A 362 -7.91 1.90 6.92
CA SER A 362 -6.83 0.98 6.55
C SER A 362 -7.20 -0.05 5.47
N SER A 363 -6.27 -0.26 4.55
CA SER A 363 -6.34 -1.30 3.51
C SER A 363 -5.51 -2.52 3.88
N HIS A 364 -5.06 -2.63 5.13
CA HIS A 364 -4.43 -3.83 5.66
C HIS A 364 -5.40 -4.59 6.54
N ALA A 365 -5.21 -5.88 6.68
CA ALA A 365 -5.94 -6.69 7.62
C ALA A 365 -5.45 -6.42 9.05
N GLY A 366 -6.40 -6.31 9.99
CA GLY A 366 -6.08 -6.36 11.42
C GLY A 366 -5.67 -7.77 11.86
N ALA A 367 -5.21 -7.90 13.09
CA ALA A 367 -4.74 -9.17 13.68
C ALA A 367 -5.73 -10.34 13.48
N SER A 368 -7.04 -10.11 13.60
CA SER A 368 -8.05 -11.16 13.38
C SER A 368 -8.19 -11.56 11.91
N GLY A 369 -8.02 -10.61 10.98
CA GLY A 369 -8.01 -10.89 9.54
C GLY A 369 -6.76 -11.66 9.10
N LEU A 370 -5.59 -11.28 9.62
CA LEU A 370 -4.32 -11.99 9.39
C LEU A 370 -4.37 -13.43 9.93
N LEU A 371 -4.89 -13.62 11.16
CA LEU A 371 -5.11 -14.96 11.72
C LEU A 371 -6.11 -15.78 10.89
N LYS A 372 -7.15 -15.12 10.33
CA LYS A 372 -8.11 -15.78 9.44
C LYS A 372 -7.43 -16.29 8.17
N ILE A 373 -6.52 -15.53 7.57
CA ILE A 373 -5.75 -15.97 6.39
C ILE A 373 -4.99 -17.27 6.72
N ALA A 374 -4.25 -17.31 7.82
CA ALA A 374 -3.52 -18.51 8.23
C ALA A 374 -4.45 -19.73 8.46
N LYS A 375 -5.66 -19.52 8.97
CA LYS A 375 -6.69 -20.56 9.17
C LYS A 375 -7.29 -21.12 7.87
N GLU A 376 -7.33 -20.32 6.81
CA GLU A 376 -7.94 -20.72 5.52
C GLU A 376 -7.04 -21.67 4.70
N LEU A 377 -5.74 -21.71 5.02
CA LEU A 377 -4.76 -22.53 4.32
C LEU A 377 -4.80 -23.98 4.77
N SER A 378 -4.51 -24.87 3.83
CA SER A 378 -4.33 -26.30 4.09
C SER A 378 -2.85 -26.70 3.98
N GLY A 379 -2.41 -27.58 4.88
CA GLY A 379 -1.03 -28.08 4.90
C GLY A 379 0.00 -27.14 5.53
N LEU A 380 -0.44 -26.07 6.19
CA LEU A 380 0.46 -25.08 6.78
C LEU A 380 1.28 -25.66 7.94
N GLU A 381 2.59 -25.60 7.82
CA GLU A 381 3.54 -26.08 8.84
C GLU A 381 4.28 -24.90 9.51
N LYS A 382 4.52 -23.83 8.74
CA LYS A 382 5.36 -22.69 9.17
C LYS A 382 4.80 -21.36 8.69
N VAL A 383 4.87 -20.35 9.56
CA VAL A 383 4.56 -18.96 9.22
C VAL A 383 5.80 -18.10 9.41
N ILE A 384 6.09 -17.22 8.46
CA ILE A 384 7.16 -16.23 8.50
C ILE A 384 6.50 -14.86 8.48
N LEU A 385 6.70 -14.09 9.55
CA LEU A 385 6.15 -12.74 9.66
C LEU A 385 7.15 -11.71 9.15
N VAL A 386 6.70 -10.89 8.21
CA VAL A 386 7.44 -9.76 7.63
C VAL A 386 6.54 -8.52 7.63
N HIS A 387 7.07 -7.38 7.22
CA HIS A 387 6.30 -6.14 6.99
C HIS A 387 5.46 -5.74 8.20
N GLY A 388 6.15 -5.41 9.30
CA GLY A 388 5.55 -5.06 10.59
C GLY A 388 6.63 -4.80 11.63
N GLU A 389 6.31 -3.95 12.60
CA GLU A 389 7.20 -3.74 13.74
C GLU A 389 7.30 -5.00 14.61
N LEU A 390 8.44 -5.19 15.27
CA LEU A 390 8.71 -6.40 16.07
C LEU A 390 7.59 -6.69 17.09
N LYS A 391 7.06 -5.67 17.76
CA LYS A 391 5.98 -5.84 18.74
C LYS A 391 4.69 -6.39 18.12
N ALA A 392 4.32 -5.89 16.94
CA ALA A 392 3.15 -6.35 16.20
C ALA A 392 3.36 -7.79 15.72
N GLN A 393 4.57 -8.11 15.25
CA GLN A 393 4.97 -9.46 14.85
C GLN A 393 4.90 -10.46 16.00
N GLU A 394 5.47 -10.13 17.17
CA GLU A 394 5.43 -10.99 18.35
C GLU A 394 4.00 -11.22 18.86
N SER A 395 3.14 -10.18 18.78
CA SER A 395 1.73 -10.31 19.13
C SER A 395 1.00 -11.28 18.19
N LEU A 396 1.20 -11.14 16.88
CA LEU A 396 0.56 -12.00 15.89
C LEU A 396 1.10 -13.43 15.95
N ALA A 397 2.41 -13.60 16.16
CA ALA A 397 3.05 -14.90 16.30
C ALA A 397 2.41 -15.71 17.43
N ARG A 398 2.31 -15.13 18.64
CA ARG A 398 1.64 -15.79 19.77
C ARG A 398 0.22 -16.22 19.43
N ARG A 399 -0.56 -15.33 18.79
CA ARG A 399 -1.95 -15.65 18.40
C ARG A 399 -2.01 -16.82 17.41
N ILE A 400 -1.10 -16.86 16.44
CA ILE A 400 -1.03 -17.94 15.44
C ILE A 400 -0.61 -19.25 16.09
N GLU A 401 0.45 -19.24 16.90
CA GLU A 401 0.97 -20.42 17.62
C GLU A 401 -0.10 -21.01 18.55
N GLU A 402 -0.74 -20.18 19.38
CA GLU A 402 -1.79 -20.60 20.31
C GLU A 402 -3.01 -21.18 19.59
N THR A 403 -3.32 -20.70 18.39
CA THR A 403 -4.54 -21.08 17.66
C THR A 403 -4.33 -22.25 16.71
N LEU A 404 -3.19 -22.33 16.06
CA LEU A 404 -2.91 -23.29 14.98
C LEU A 404 -1.83 -24.32 15.34
N GLY A 405 -1.00 -24.06 16.36
CA GLY A 405 0.09 -24.96 16.74
C GLY A 405 1.21 -25.07 15.70
N VAL A 406 1.30 -24.11 14.77
CA VAL A 406 2.34 -24.05 13.72
C VAL A 406 3.53 -23.23 14.20
N GLU A 407 4.72 -23.53 13.68
CA GLU A 407 5.94 -22.75 13.98
C GLU A 407 5.83 -21.35 13.37
N VAL A 408 6.14 -20.30 14.15
CA VAL A 408 6.17 -18.92 13.65
C VAL A 408 7.57 -18.34 13.78
N LEU A 409 8.08 -17.79 12.68
CA LEU A 409 9.40 -17.18 12.58
C LEU A 409 9.28 -15.66 12.37
N ILE A 410 10.14 -14.91 13.04
CA ILE A 410 10.22 -13.44 12.94
C ILE A 410 11.66 -13.05 12.54
N PRO A 411 12.03 -13.26 11.26
CA PRO A 411 13.39 -13.07 10.80
C PRO A 411 13.81 -11.60 10.74
N LYS A 412 15.12 -11.34 10.86
CA LYS A 412 15.72 -10.03 10.57
C LYS A 412 16.09 -9.90 9.10
N ASN A 413 16.30 -8.67 8.64
CA ASN A 413 16.96 -8.45 7.35
C ASN A 413 18.32 -9.15 7.30
N GLY A 414 18.59 -9.84 6.20
CA GLY A 414 19.79 -10.63 5.93
C GLY A 414 19.68 -12.09 6.39
N GLU A 415 18.64 -12.45 7.14
CA GLU A 415 18.44 -13.82 7.58
C GLU A 415 18.03 -14.74 6.42
N VAL A 416 18.56 -15.96 6.44
CA VAL A 416 18.28 -17.00 5.46
C VAL A 416 17.66 -18.19 6.18
N LEU A 417 16.43 -18.51 5.80
CA LEU A 417 15.66 -19.61 6.35
C LEU A 417 15.69 -20.79 5.38
N GLU A 418 16.09 -21.97 5.85
CA GLU A 418 16.06 -23.19 5.05
C GLU A 418 14.69 -23.87 5.18
N CYS A 419 14.08 -24.17 4.04
CA CYS A 419 12.86 -24.96 3.93
C CYS A 419 13.26 -26.32 3.33
N CYS A 420 13.28 -27.33 4.20
CA CYS A 420 13.42 -28.77 3.94
C CYS A 420 14.54 -29.25 3.00
#